data_AF-A0A971H895-F1
#
_entry.id   AF-A0A971H895-F1
#
_cell.length_a   1.000
_cell.length_b   1.000
_cell.length_c   1.000
_cell.angle_alpha   90.00
_cell.angle_beta   90.00
_cell.angle_gamma   90.00
#
_symmetry.space_group_name_H-M   'P 1'
#
loop_
_entity.id
_entity.type
_entity.pdbx_description
1 polymer ?
#
loop_
_entity_poly.entity_id
_entity_poly.type
_entity_poly.pdbx_seq_one_letter_code
_entity_poly.pdbx_strand_id
1 'polypeptide(L)' 'MEALKSQIRYYGKKSKIRSEYDWIVRIDEDGCFVTDPVEDWEKDDDYRDEALSNSLLYELLDEKTARRILSGWNRELC' A
#
# COMPACT_ATOMS: atom_id res chain seq x y z
N MET A 1 22.40 16.59 11.08
CA MET A 1 21.12 15.87 11.27
C MET A 1 20.51 15.74 9.89
N GLU A 2 20.73 14.60 9.24
CA GLU A 2 20.09 14.29 7.97
C GLU A 2 18.58 14.23 8.22
N ALA A 3 17.84 15.10 7.55
CA ALA A 3 16.40 14.97 7.44
C ALA A 3 16.14 13.58 6.85
N LEU A 4 15.65 12.67 7.69
CA LEU A 4 15.07 11.42 7.25
C LEU A 4 13.99 11.83 6.25
N LYS A 5 14.30 11.72 4.96
CA LYS A 5 13.31 11.95 3.93
C LYS A 5 12.16 11.03 4.27
N SER A 6 11.01 11.61 4.54
CA SER A 6 9.70 10.98 4.54
C SER A 6 9.57 10.13 3.27
N GLN A 7 10.09 8.91 3.30
CA GLN A 7 10.06 8.01 2.15
C GLN A 7 8.70 7.37 2.21
N ILE A 8 7.74 7.99 1.52
CA ILE A 8 6.44 7.38 1.29
C ILE A 8 6.69 6.03 0.61
N ARG A 9 6.15 4.97 1.19
CA ARG A 9 6.26 3.61 0.68
C ARG A 9 4.89 3.12 0.27
N TYR A 10 4.83 2.43 -0.85
CA TYR A 10 3.62 1.79 -1.32
C TYR A 10 3.84 0.29 -1.34
N TYR A 11 2.92 -0.47 -0.76
CA TYR A 11 2.96 -1.93 -0.75
C TYR A 11 1.69 -2.46 -1.40
N GLY A 12 1.83 -3.24 -2.46
CA GLY A 12 0.71 -3.89 -3.12
C GLY A 12 0.63 -5.36 -2.70
N LYS A 13 -0.55 -5.81 -2.24
CA LYS A 13 -0.78 -7.25 -2.04
C LYS A 13 -1.19 -7.88 -3.37
N LYS A 14 -0.36 -8.77 -3.91
CA LYS A 14 -0.66 -9.43 -5.18
C LYS A 14 -1.65 -10.57 -4.94
N SER A 15 -2.75 -10.57 -5.67
CA SER A 15 -3.73 -11.63 -5.58
C SER A 15 -3.11 -12.95 -6.03
N LYS A 16 -3.39 -14.01 -5.26
CA LYS A 16 -2.97 -15.37 -5.64
C LYS A 16 -3.83 -15.94 -6.76
N ILE A 17 -5.03 -15.39 -6.95
CA ILE A 17 -6.06 -15.90 -7.85
C ILE A 17 -6.16 -15.04 -9.11
N ARG A 18 -6.08 -13.72 -8.95
CA ARG A 18 -6.06 -12.76 -10.05
C ARG A 18 -4.60 -12.34 -10.28
N SER A 19 -4.14 -12.21 -11.51
CA SER A 19 -2.78 -11.70 -11.79
C SER A 19 -2.65 -10.19 -11.54
N GLU A 20 -3.37 -9.67 -10.55
CA GLU A 20 -3.60 -8.27 -10.21
C GLU A 20 -3.38 -8.08 -8.71
N TYR A 21 -3.26 -6.84 -8.24
CA TYR A 21 -3.21 -6.57 -6.80
C TYR A 21 -4.63 -6.56 -6.22
N ASP A 22 -4.78 -6.94 -4.95
CA ASP A 22 -6.07 -6.87 -4.24
C ASP A 22 -6.22 -5.49 -3.57
N TRP A 23 -5.15 -4.98 -2.95
CA TRP A 23 -5.11 -3.67 -2.30
C TRP A 23 -3.70 -3.06 -2.30
N ILE A 24 -3.63 -1.75 -2.07
CA ILE A 24 -2.38 -1.00 -1.91
C ILE A 24 -2.37 -0.29 -0.56
N VAL A 25 -1.28 -0.45 0.19
CA VAL A 25 -1.00 0.21 1.46
C VAL A 25 0.01 1.32 1.19
N ARG A 26 -0.34 2.56 1.49
CA ARG A 26 0.57 3.71 1.51
C ARG A 26 1.00 3.94 2.96
N ILE A 27 2.30 3.97 3.21
CA ILE A 27 2.88 4.26 4.52
C ILE A 27 3.72 5.52 4.38
N ASP A 28 3.40 6.52 5.17
CA ASP A 28 4.17 7.77 5.30
C ASP A 28 4.40 8.13 6.77
N GLU A 29 4.94 9.32 7.04
CA GLU A 29 5.21 9.78 8.41
C GLU A 29 3.93 10.15 9.18
N ASP A 30 2.86 10.48 8.47
CA ASP A 30 1.60 10.94 9.06
C ASP A 30 0.67 9.76 9.39
N GLY A 31 0.77 8.67 8.61
CA GLY A 31 0.02 7.46 8.88
C GLY A 31 0.18 6.34 7.86
N CYS A 32 -0.76 5.41 7.92
CA CYS A 32 -0.95 4.33 6.97
C CYS A 32 -2.33 4.52 6.32
N PHE A 33 -2.39 4.34 5.00
CA PHE A 33 -3.62 4.43 4.23
C PHE A 33 -3.74 3.20 3.34
N VAL A 34 -4.80 2.41 3.53
CA VAL A 34 -5.06 1.24 2.68
C VAL A 34 -6.19 1.54 1.71
N THR A 35 -5.95 1.29 0.43
CA THR A 35 -6.97 1.40 -0.61
C THR A 35 -7.83 0.14 -0.69
N ASP A 36 -8.12 -0.53 0.42
CA ASP A 36 -8.92 -1.75 0.44
C ASP A 36 -10.42 -1.41 0.27
N PRO A 37 -11.22 -2.16 -0.52
CA PRO A 37 -12.67 -2.06 -0.46
C PRO A 37 -13.30 -2.41 0.90
N VAL A 38 -12.62 -3.09 1.82
CA VAL A 38 -13.20 -3.42 3.13
C VAL A 38 -13.21 -2.17 4.01
N GLU A 39 -14.41 -1.67 4.35
CA GLU A 39 -14.69 -0.48 5.18
C GLU A 39 -14.20 -0.59 6.65
N ASP A 40 -13.30 -1.50 6.99
CA ASP A 40 -12.86 -1.76 8.36
C ASP A 40 -11.54 -1.02 8.64
N TRP A 41 -11.68 0.27 8.94
CA TRP A 41 -10.57 1.24 9.11
C TRP A 41 -9.85 1.11 10.47
N GLU A 42 -10.25 0.17 11.33
CA GLU A 42 -9.60 -0.05 12.63
C GLU A 42 -8.31 -0.89 12.53
N LYS A 43 -7.85 -1.24 11.31
CA LYS A 43 -6.74 -2.17 11.07
C LYS A 43 -5.50 -1.57 10.40
N ASP A 44 -5.42 -0.25 10.24
CA ASP A 44 -4.30 0.39 9.52
C ASP A 44 -2.91 0.03 10.08
N ASP A 45 -2.75 -0.11 11.39
CA ASP A 45 -1.47 -0.54 11.99
C ASP A 45 -1.13 -2.02 11.68
N ASP A 46 -2.13 -2.89 11.59
CA ASP A 46 -1.95 -4.31 11.27
C ASP A 46 -1.50 -4.49 9.81
N TYR A 47 -2.09 -3.72 8.89
CA TYR A 47 -1.67 -3.69 7.49
C TYR A 47 -0.28 -3.11 7.28
N ARG A 48 0.09 -2.09 8.06
CA ARG A 48 1.45 -1.53 8.04
C ARG A 48 2.48 -2.57 8.43
N ASP A 49 2.28 -3.25 9.56
CA ASP A 49 3.24 -4.25 10.06
C ASP A 49 3.29 -5.47 9.14
N GLU A 50 2.13 -5.95 8.68
CA GLU A 50 2.06 -7.08 7.74
C GLU A 50 2.75 -6.76 6.41
N ALA A 51 2.55 -5.56 5.85
CA ALA A 51 3.19 -5.14 4.61
C ALA A 51 4.72 -5.01 4.74
N LEU A 52 5.20 -4.55 5.89
CA LEU A 52 6.64 -4.43 6.18
C LEU A 52 7.31 -5.79 6.46
N SER A 53 6.59 -6.70 7.15
CA SER A 53 7.12 -8.00 7.59
C SER A 53 6.95 -9.11 6.54
N ASN A 54 6.04 -8.98 5.57
CA ASN A 54 5.65 -10.07 4.68
C ASN A 54 5.86 -9.77 3.17
N SER A 55 7.11 -9.77 2.75
CA SER A 55 7.52 -9.55 1.34
C SER A 55 7.08 -10.65 0.35
N LEU A 56 6.51 -11.76 0.84
CA LEU A 56 5.94 -12.82 0.00
C LEU A 56 4.51 -12.50 -0.46
N LEU A 57 3.76 -11.77 0.36
CA LEU A 57 2.38 -11.37 0.05
C LEU A 57 2.32 -9.93 -0.47
N TYR A 58 3.23 -9.08 0.01
CA TYR A 58 3.30 -7.67 -0.29
C TYR A 58 4.54 -7.36 -1.12
N GLU A 59 4.33 -6.70 -2.25
CA GLU A 59 5.40 -6.20 -3.09
C GLU A 59 5.54 -4.69 -2.87
N LEU A 60 6.78 -4.24 -2.67
CA LEU A 60 7.07 -2.82 -2.61
C LEU A 60 6.92 -2.21 -4.01
N LEU A 61 6.02 -1.24 -4.13
CA LEU A 61 5.72 -0.51 -5.35
C LEU A 61 6.33 0.89 -5.28
N ASP A 62 6.79 1.39 -6.42
CA ASP A 62 7.04 2.82 -6.59
C ASP A 62 5.71 3.58 -6.79
N GLU A 63 5.71 4.89 -6.50
CA GLU A 63 4.52 5.74 -6.61
C GLU A 63 3.85 5.64 -7.99
N LYS A 64 4.65 5.60 -9.06
CA LYS A 64 4.14 5.58 -10.43
C LYS A 64 3.41 4.27 -10.72
N THR A 65 3.95 3.15 -10.24
CA THR A 65 3.32 1.83 -10.34
C THR A 65 2.05 1.77 -9.51
N ALA A 66 2.09 2.22 -8.24
CA ALA A 66 0.92 2.27 -7.37
C ALA A 66 -0.20 3.14 -7.99
N ARG A 67 0.12 4.34 -8.49
CA ARG A 67 -0.82 5.23 -9.16
C ARG A 67 -1.45 4.57 -10.38
N ARG A 68 -0.66 3.87 -11.19
CA ARG A 68 -1.15 3.17 -12.39
C ARG A 68 -2.14 2.07 -12.04
N ILE A 69 -1.86 1.28 -11.00
CA ILE A 69 -2.75 0.21 -10.53
C ILE A 69 -4.06 0.82 -10.01
N LEU A 70 -3.96 1.84 -9.16
CA LEU A 70 -5.12 2.52 -8.59
C LEU A 70 -6.00 3.17 -9.66
N SER A 71 -5.41 3.84 -10.65
CA SER A 71 -6.17 4.37 -11.79
C SER A 71 -6.89 3.27 -12.57
N GLY A 72 -6.31 2.07 -12.67
CA GLY A 72 -6.98 0.89 -13.24
C GLY A 72 -8.23 0.46 -12.45
N TRP A 73 -8.25 0.71 -11.14
CA TRP A 73 -9.39 0.46 -10.25
C TRP A 73 -10.34 1.66 -10.13
N ASN A 74 -10.13 2.71 -10.93
CA ASN A 74 -10.85 3.99 -10.83
C ASN A 74 -10.73 4.63 -9.44
N ARG A 75 -9.54 4.50 -8.84
CA ARG A 75 -9.13 5.07 -7.55
C ARG A 75 -7.92 5.98 -7.76
N GLU A 76 -7.74 6.91 -6.83
CA GLU A 76 -6.61 7.84 -6.83
C GLU A 76 -5.73 7.62 -5.60
N LEU A 77 -4.44 7.93 -5.75
CA LEU A 77 -3.57 8.12 -4.60
C LEU A 77 -4.03 9.38 -3.89
N CYS A 78 -4.42 9.27 -2.62
CA CYS A 78 -4.60 10.42 -1.74
C CYS A 78 -3.33 11.26 -1.66
#